data_AF-A0AB72ZE27-F1
#
_entry.id   AF-A0AB72ZE27-F1
#
_cell.length_a   1.000
_cell.length_b   1.000
_cell.length_c   1.000
_cell.angle_alpha   90.00
_cell.angle_beta   90.00
_cell.angle_gamma   90.00
#
_symmetry.space_group_name_H-M   'P 1'
#
loop_
_entity.id
_entity.type
_entity.pdbx_description
1 polymer ?
#
loop_
_entity_poly.entity_id
_entity_poly.type
_entity_poly.pdbx_seq_one_letter_code
_entity_poly.pdbx_strand_id
1 'polypeptide(L)'
;PRPASEIAACAQRLLAPLIACYGTDFTLDIESCWSQIGSGSLPVDRLPSWALTFTPKDGRGSTLEALTARWRTLTKPVIGRVADGRLWLDLRCLEDEAALLRELAS
;
A
#
# COMPACT_ATOMS: atom_id res chain seq x y z
N PRO A 1 17.79 -3.53 9.35
CA PRO A 1 16.42 -3.14 8.94
C PRO A 1 16.49 -2.32 7.66
N ARG A 2 15.54 -2.49 6.72
CA ARG A 2 15.52 -1.75 5.45
C ARG A 2 15.45 -0.22 5.69
N PRO A 3 16.38 0.59 5.15
CA PRO A 3 16.34 2.05 5.26
C PRO A 3 15.10 2.66 4.62
N ALA A 4 14.61 3.78 5.17
CA ALA A 4 13.42 4.46 4.63
C ALA A 4 13.62 4.94 3.19
N SER A 5 14.84 5.33 2.80
CA SER A 5 15.17 5.72 1.42
C SER A 5 15.01 4.58 0.43
N GLU A 6 15.34 3.34 0.81
CA GLU A 6 15.14 2.16 -0.04
C GLU A 6 13.65 1.82 -0.21
N ILE A 7 12.83 2.10 0.82
CA ILE A 7 11.37 1.94 0.76
C ILE A 7 10.77 3.04 -0.13
N ALA A 8 11.26 4.27 -0.06
CA ALA A 8 10.85 5.34 -0.97
C ALA A 8 11.17 4.99 -2.43
N ALA A 9 12.37 4.50 -2.71
CA ALA A 9 12.78 4.07 -4.04
C ALA A 9 11.91 2.89 -4.57
N CYS A 10 11.50 1.99 -3.68
CA CYS A 10 10.53 0.92 -3.97
C CYS A 10 9.18 1.49 -4.40
N ALA A 11 8.64 2.42 -3.61
CA ALA A 11 7.36 3.08 -3.90
C ALA A 11 7.40 3.76 -5.27
N GLN A 12 8.50 4.46 -5.59
CA GLN A 12 8.70 5.12 -6.88
C GLN A 12 8.66 4.14 -8.06
N ARG A 13 9.32 2.99 -7.95
CA ARG A 13 9.32 1.96 -9.01
C ARG A 13 7.94 1.32 -9.22
N LEU A 14 7.17 1.15 -8.14
CA LEU A 14 5.86 0.54 -8.17
C LEU A 14 4.75 1.51 -8.63
N LEU A 15 4.94 2.81 -8.46
CA LEU A 15 3.90 3.81 -8.69
C LEU A 15 3.39 3.81 -10.13
N ALA A 16 4.29 3.91 -11.13
CA ALA A 16 3.87 4.03 -12.52
C ALA A 16 3.10 2.80 -13.06
N PRO A 17 3.55 1.55 -12.83
CA PRO A 17 2.78 0.37 -13.21
C PRO A 17 1.41 0.32 -12.53
N LEU A 18 1.32 0.67 -11.25
CA LEU A 18 0.05 0.64 -10.53
C LEU A 18 -0.88 1.77 -10.96
N ILE A 19 -0.37 2.96 -11.33
CA ILE A 19 -1.19 4.00 -11.95
C ILE A 19 -1.80 3.50 -13.27
N ALA A 20 -1.07 2.72 -14.06
CA ALA A 20 -1.62 2.17 -15.30
C ALA A 20 -2.80 1.22 -15.06
N CYS A 21 -2.81 0.48 -13.95
CA CYS A 21 -3.87 -0.47 -13.60
C CYS A 21 -5.05 0.18 -12.84
N TYR A 22 -4.75 1.14 -11.97
CA TYR A 22 -5.72 1.69 -11.00
C TYR A 22 -6.10 3.14 -11.25
N GLY A 23 -5.38 3.83 -12.13
CA GLY A 23 -5.48 5.28 -12.33
C GLY A 23 -6.82 5.74 -12.88
N THR A 24 -7.64 4.85 -13.42
CA THR A 24 -9.02 5.19 -13.82
C THR A 24 -9.87 5.53 -12.60
N ASP A 25 -9.82 4.69 -11.56
CA ASP A 25 -10.73 4.76 -10.42
C ASP A 25 -10.09 5.43 -9.18
N PHE A 26 -8.75 5.43 -9.13
CA PHE A 26 -8.00 5.90 -7.96
C PHE A 26 -6.94 6.94 -8.36
N THR A 27 -6.73 7.90 -7.47
CA THR A 27 -5.51 8.71 -7.44
C THR A 27 -4.50 8.01 -6.54
N LEU A 28 -3.33 7.68 -7.11
CA LEU A 28 -2.25 7.04 -6.38
C LEU A 28 -1.16 8.05 -6.01
N ASP A 29 -0.61 7.91 -4.81
CA ASP A 29 0.49 8.76 -4.32
C ASP A 29 1.44 7.97 -3.41
N ILE A 30 2.65 8.51 -3.20
CA ILE A 30 3.68 8.00 -2.29
C ILE A 30 3.70 8.89 -1.05
N GLU A 31 3.34 8.32 0.09
CA GLU A 31 3.19 9.06 1.34
C GLU A 31 4.12 8.51 2.42
N SER A 32 4.79 9.42 3.14
CA SER A 32 5.59 9.04 4.31
C SER A 32 4.67 8.52 5.40
N CYS A 33 5.06 7.44 6.07
CA CYS A 33 4.25 6.85 7.13
C CYS A 33 5.12 6.25 8.25
N TRP A 34 4.46 5.82 9.31
CA TRP A 34 5.09 5.16 10.43
C TRP A 34 4.62 3.72 10.50
N SER A 35 5.57 2.80 10.41
CA SER A 35 5.32 1.37 10.54
C SER A 35 5.49 0.95 11.98
N GLN A 36 4.60 0.08 12.47
CA GLN A 36 4.68 -0.47 13.82
C GLN A 36 5.44 -1.80 13.80
N ILE A 37 6.45 -1.95 14.65
CA ILE A 37 7.07 -3.27 14.89
C ILE A 37 6.35 -3.96 16.05
N GLY A 38 5.81 -5.15 15.83
CA GLY A 38 5.25 -6.00 16.88
C GLY A 38 3.75 -5.83 17.13
N SER A 39 3.11 -6.93 17.52
CA SER A 39 1.64 -7.08 17.56
C SER A 39 0.97 -6.77 18.90
N GLY A 40 1.65 -6.20 19.91
CA GLY A 40 1.00 -5.94 21.19
C GLY A 40 1.77 -5.17 22.28
N SER A 41 1.06 -4.20 22.88
CA SER A 41 1.11 -3.77 24.30
C SER A 41 2.32 -3.04 24.91
N LEU A 42 3.42 -2.78 24.19
CA LEU A 42 4.51 -1.92 24.69
C LEU A 42 4.66 -0.65 23.85
N PRO A 43 5.25 0.46 24.38
CA PRO A 43 5.38 1.70 23.62
C PRO A 43 6.14 1.40 22.33
N VAL A 44 5.38 1.38 21.24
CA VAL A 44 5.82 0.69 20.02
C VAL A 44 6.80 1.57 19.29
N ASP A 45 8.03 1.06 19.12
CA ASP A 45 9.02 1.68 18.23
C ASP A 45 8.42 1.77 16.84
N ARG A 46 8.16 3.02 16.42
CA ARG A 46 7.67 3.32 15.09
C ARG A 46 8.86 3.55 14.19
N LEU A 47 8.91 2.81 13.08
CA LEU A 47 9.94 3.03 12.07
C LEU A 47 9.41 3.95 10.96
N PRO A 48 10.20 4.95 10.53
CA PRO A 48 9.88 5.72 9.33
C PRO A 48 9.74 4.78 8.14
N SER A 49 8.69 4.95 7.33
CA SER A 49 8.39 4.13 6.17
C SER A 49 7.76 4.96 5.06
N TRP A 50 7.43 4.30 3.96
CA TRP A 50 6.70 4.86 2.83
C TRP A 50 5.61 3.89 2.39
N ALA A 51 4.45 4.45 2.06
CA ALA A 51 3.30 3.71 1.57
C ALA A 51 2.90 4.20 0.18
N LEU A 52 2.33 3.28 -0.60
CA LEU A 52 1.47 3.66 -1.72
C LEU A 52 0.07 3.88 -1.20
N THR A 53 -0.56 4.97 -1.62
CA THR A 53 -1.95 5.26 -1.27
C THR A 53 -2.86 5.17 -2.48
N PHE A 54 -4.11 4.77 -2.26
CA PHE A 54 -5.15 4.67 -3.27
C PHE A 54 -6.36 5.46 -2.78
N THR A 55 -6.57 6.65 -3.34
CA THR A 55 -7.70 7.52 -3.01
C THR A 55 -8.78 7.36 -4.09
N PRO A 56 -10.00 6.94 -3.75
CA PRO A 56 -11.04 6.71 -4.74
C PRO A 56 -11.50 8.05 -5.33
N LYS A 57 -11.53 8.17 -6.65
CA LYS A 57 -11.90 9.43 -7.32
C LYS A 57 -13.37 9.79 -7.16
N ASP A 58 -14.22 8.81 -6.89
CA ASP A 58 -15.64 9.00 -6.60
C ASP A 58 -15.91 9.41 -5.13
N GLY A 59 -14.87 9.41 -4.28
CA GLY A 59 -14.96 9.74 -2.86
C GLY A 59 -15.70 8.71 -2.00
N ARG A 60 -16.02 7.51 -2.51
CA ARG A 60 -16.87 6.54 -1.80
C ARG A 60 -16.05 5.52 -1.01
N GLY A 61 -16.42 5.32 0.26
CA GLY A 61 -15.85 4.26 1.10
C GLY A 61 -16.08 2.85 0.56
N SER A 62 -17.23 2.61 -0.07
CA SER A 62 -17.55 1.31 -0.70
C SER A 62 -16.55 0.92 -1.80
N THR A 63 -15.96 1.90 -2.50
CA THR A 63 -14.96 1.67 -3.54
C THR A 63 -13.65 1.15 -2.94
N LEU A 64 -13.29 1.62 -1.74
CA LEU A 64 -12.16 1.08 -0.96
C LEU A 64 -12.48 -0.30 -0.39
N GLU A 65 -13.69 -0.51 0.12
CA GLU A 65 -14.13 -1.82 0.61
C GLU A 65 -14.03 -2.88 -0.49
N ALA A 66 -14.56 -2.57 -1.68
CA ALA A 66 -14.47 -3.44 -2.86
C ALA A 66 -13.01 -3.72 -3.26
N LEU A 67 -12.14 -2.70 -3.27
CA LEU A 67 -10.72 -2.87 -3.57
C LEU A 67 -10.05 -3.82 -2.56
N THR A 68 -10.24 -3.60 -1.27
CA THR A 68 -9.64 -4.45 -0.22
C THR A 68 -10.23 -5.86 -0.19
N ALA A 69 -11.51 -6.03 -0.52
CA ALA A 69 -12.13 -7.34 -0.67
C ALA A 69 -11.49 -8.10 -1.83
N ARG A 70 -11.31 -7.45 -3.00
CA ARG A 70 -10.66 -8.04 -4.16
C ARG A 70 -9.19 -8.41 -3.89
N TRP A 71 -8.45 -7.56 -3.19
CA TRP A 71 -7.05 -7.86 -2.85
C TRP A 71 -6.88 -9.04 -1.88
N ARG A 72 -7.88 -9.29 -1.02
CA ARG A 72 -7.90 -10.46 -0.14
C ARG A 72 -8.15 -11.78 -0.88
N THR A 73 -8.73 -11.74 -2.08
CA THR A 73 -9.01 -12.93 -2.90
C THR A 73 -7.93 -13.24 -3.93
N LEU A 74 -6.84 -12.45 -3.98
CA LEU A 74 -5.70 -12.71 -4.85
C LEU A 74 -4.97 -14.00 -4.44
N THR A 75 -4.17 -14.55 -5.35
CA THR A 75 -3.40 -15.79 -5.09
C THR A 75 -2.48 -15.61 -3.90
N LYS A 76 -1.86 -14.43 -3.79
CA LYS A 76 -1.22 -13.96 -2.56
C LYS A 76 -2.01 -12.75 -2.03
N PRO A 77 -2.81 -12.91 -0.95
CA PRO A 77 -3.61 -11.84 -0.41
C PRO A 77 -2.76 -10.60 -0.06
N VAL A 78 -3.16 -9.44 -0.56
CA VAL A 78 -2.53 -8.15 -0.24
C VAL A 78 -3.41 -7.40 0.76
N ILE A 79 -2.83 -7.04 1.90
CA ILE A 79 -3.55 -6.37 2.99
C ILE A 79 -3.01 -4.96 3.14
N GLY A 80 -3.87 -3.97 2.91
CA GLY A 80 -3.62 -2.57 3.24
C GLY A 80 -4.55 -2.07 4.36
N ARG A 81 -4.23 -0.90 4.90
CA ARG A 81 -5.01 -0.22 5.95
C ARG A 81 -5.85 0.89 5.32
N VAL A 82 -7.17 0.91 5.57
CA VAL A 82 -8.01 2.05 5.17
C VAL A 82 -7.97 3.10 6.28
N ALA A 83 -7.62 4.34 5.93
CA ALA A 83 -7.64 5.51 6.81
C ALA A 83 -7.66 6.79 5.98
N ASP A 84 -8.25 7.86 6.51
CA ASP A 84 -8.29 9.18 5.87
C ASP A 84 -8.85 9.15 4.44
N GLY A 85 -9.90 8.34 4.24
CA GLY A 85 -10.58 8.20 2.95
C GLY A 85 -9.75 7.53 1.85
N ARG A 86 -8.67 6.82 2.20
CA ARG A 86 -7.81 6.12 1.23
C ARG A 86 -7.31 4.78 1.78
N LEU A 87 -6.90 3.90 0.88
CA LEU A 87 -6.16 2.67 1.23
C LEU A 87 -4.67 2.99 1.30
N TRP A 88 -4.01 2.54 2.37
CA TRP A 88 -2.58 2.67 2.62
C TRP A 88 -1.92 1.29 2.54
N LEU A 89 -0.96 1.14 1.65
CA LEU A 89 -0.12 -0.05 1.52
C LEU A 89 1.31 0.29 1.95
N ASP A 90 1.65 0.03 3.21
CA ASP A 90 3.00 0.20 3.75
C ASP A 90 3.96 -0.84 3.14
N LEU A 91 5.06 -0.37 2.56
CA LEU A 91 6.02 -1.20 1.82
C LEU A 91 7.19 -1.68 2.69
N ARG A 92 7.22 -1.39 3.99
CA ARG A 92 8.34 -1.77 4.87
C ARG A 92 8.65 -3.26 4.83
N CYS A 93 7.61 -4.09 4.84
CA CYS A 93 7.73 -5.55 4.83
C CYS A 93 7.62 -6.14 3.41
N LEU A 94 7.66 -5.32 2.36
CA LEU A 94 7.67 -5.83 1.00
C LEU A 94 9.06 -6.36 0.64
N GLU A 95 9.11 -7.66 0.34
CA GLU A 95 10.35 -8.36 -0.03
C GLU A 95 10.50 -8.53 -1.55
N ASP A 96 9.39 -8.62 -2.29
CA ASP A 96 9.38 -8.91 -3.73
C ASP A 96 8.41 -7.96 -4.49
N GLU A 97 8.99 -6.93 -5.11
CA GLU A 97 8.28 -5.95 -5.95
C GLU A 97 7.59 -6.62 -7.14
N ALA A 98 8.23 -7.60 -7.76
CA ALA A 98 7.72 -8.26 -8.95
C ALA A 98 6.55 -9.18 -8.61
N ALA A 99 6.58 -9.87 -7.47
CA ALA A 99 5.44 -10.63 -6.97
C ALA A 99 4.26 -9.71 -6.66
N LEU A 100 4.48 -8.57 -5.99
CA LEU A 100 3.40 -7.62 -5.74
C LEU A 100 2.77 -7.11 -7.04
N LEU A 101 3.57 -6.71 -8.01
CA LEU A 101 3.06 -6.28 -9.32
C LEU A 101 2.28 -7.39 -10.03
N ARG A 102 2.75 -8.64 -9.95
CA ARG A 102 2.04 -9.77 -10.58
C ARG A 102 0.64 -9.98 -10.01
N GLU A 103 0.45 -9.77 -8.70
CA GLU A 103 -0.86 -9.90 -8.05
C GLU A 103 -1.74 -8.66 -8.25
N LEU A 104 -1.15 -7.46 -8.28
CA LEU A 104 -1.92 -6.21 -8.33
C LEU A 104 -2.20 -5.71 -9.74
N ALA A 105 -1.38 -6.08 -10.73
CA ALA A 105 -1.51 -5.67 -12.13
C ALA A 105 -2.16 -6.74 -13.03
N SER A 106 -2.57 -7.88 -12.46
CA SER A 106 -3.32 -8.94 -13.16
C SER A 106 -4.79 -8.60 -13.36
#